data_AF-A0A434QUC8-F1
#
_entry.id   AF-A0A434QUC8-F1
#
_cell.length_a   1.000
_cell.length_b   1.000
_cell.length_c   1.000
_cell.angle_alpha   90.00
_cell.angle_beta   90.00
_cell.angle_gamma   90.00
#
_symmetry.space_group_name_H-M   'P 1'
#
loop_
_entity.id
_entity.type
_entity.pdbx_description
1 polymer ?
#
loop_
_entity_poly.entity_id
_entity_poly.type
_entity_poly.pdbx_seq_one_letter_code
_entity_poly.pdbx_strand_id
1 'polypeptide(L)'
;ADIGLKDGRIAAIGKAGNPDTQDGVTIIIGPGTEIIAGEGKILTAGGFDAHIHFICPQQIEEALMSGITTMLGGGTGPAHGTLATTCTPGPWHMARMIQSFDAFPMNIGLSGKGNASKPAALEEMVLAGACSLKLHEDWGTTPAAIDCCLSVADDYDVQVMIHTDTLNESGFVEN
;
A
#
# COMPACT_ATOMS: atom_id res chain seq x y z
N ALA A 1 -23.28 12.29 11.58
CA ALA A 1 -23.69 12.47 10.17
C ALA A 1 -23.93 11.08 9.59
N ASP A 2 -24.81 10.99 8.60
CA ASP A 2 -25.01 9.78 7.84
C ASP A 2 -23.98 9.72 6.70
N ILE A 3 -23.56 8.52 6.31
CA ILE A 3 -22.62 8.30 5.22
C ILE A 3 -23.30 7.45 4.14
N GLY A 4 -23.43 8.02 2.95
CA GLY A 4 -24.00 7.34 1.79
C GLY A 4 -22.91 6.68 0.96
N LEU A 5 -23.07 5.38 0.67
CA LEU A 5 -22.22 4.65 -0.26
C LEU A 5 -22.95 4.42 -1.58
N LYS A 6 -22.26 4.63 -2.70
CA LYS A 6 -22.76 4.32 -4.04
C LYS A 6 -21.61 3.89 -4.95
N ASP A 7 -21.83 2.84 -5.72
CA ASP A 7 -20.84 2.29 -6.66
C ASP A 7 -19.46 2.02 -6.01
N GLY A 8 -19.48 1.52 -4.76
CA GLY A 8 -18.28 1.20 -3.98
C GLY A 8 -17.53 2.42 -3.42
N ARG A 9 -18.09 3.63 -3.49
CA ARG A 9 -17.44 4.87 -3.03
C ARG A 9 -18.29 5.62 -2.01
N ILE A 10 -17.63 6.45 -1.20
CA ILE A 10 -18.31 7.43 -0.34
C ILE A 10 -18.92 8.49 -1.26
N ALA A 11 -20.24 8.51 -1.36
CA ALA A 11 -20.97 9.42 -2.23
C ALA A 11 -21.29 10.75 -1.54
N ALA A 12 -21.60 10.71 -0.24
CA ALA A 12 -21.93 11.89 0.54
C ALA A 12 -21.79 11.62 2.05
N ILE A 13 -21.53 12.69 2.80
CA ILE A 13 -21.59 12.72 4.27
C ILE A 13 -22.54 13.86 4.63
N GLY A 14 -23.61 13.57 5.36
CA GLY A 14 -24.66 14.57 5.60
C GLY A 14 -25.83 14.04 6.40
N LYS A 15 -27.04 14.30 5.88
CA LYS A 15 -28.32 13.84 6.45
C LYS A 15 -29.05 12.96 5.44
N ALA A 16 -29.23 11.70 5.78
CA ALA A 16 -29.97 10.74 4.99
C ALA A 16 -31.47 10.75 5.33
N GLY A 17 -32.29 10.28 4.40
CA GLY A 17 -33.72 10.12 4.64
C GLY A 17 -34.58 10.19 3.38
N ASN A 18 -35.87 10.48 3.58
CA ASN A 18 -36.83 10.75 2.52
C ASN A 18 -37.11 12.27 2.43
N PRO A 19 -36.74 12.94 1.33
CA PRO A 19 -37.00 14.37 1.17
C PRO A 19 -38.50 14.73 1.11
N ASP A 20 -39.40 13.76 0.84
CA ASP A 20 -40.84 14.02 0.78
C ASP A 20 -41.45 14.37 2.15
N THR A 21 -40.81 13.94 3.24
CA THR A 21 -41.34 14.07 4.61
C THR A 21 -40.34 14.61 5.63
N GLN A 22 -39.08 14.80 5.24
CA GLN A 22 -38.02 15.23 6.14
C GLN A 22 -37.21 16.38 5.54
N ASP A 23 -37.02 17.45 6.32
CA ASP A 23 -36.24 18.61 5.89
C ASP A 23 -34.74 18.30 5.78
N GLY A 24 -34.05 18.96 4.85
CA GLY A 24 -32.59 18.97 4.75
C GLY A 24 -31.94 17.64 4.34
N VAL A 25 -32.69 16.71 3.71
CA VAL A 25 -32.13 15.45 3.21
C VAL A 25 -31.18 15.71 2.04
N THR A 26 -29.96 15.21 2.17
CA THR A 26 -28.88 15.28 1.16
C THR A 26 -28.51 13.89 0.62
N ILE A 27 -28.96 12.81 1.29
CA ILE A 27 -28.70 11.43 0.93
C ILE A 27 -30.04 10.67 0.91
N ILE A 28 -30.54 10.34 -0.29
CA ILE A 28 -31.85 9.70 -0.44
C ILE A 28 -31.73 8.20 -0.10
N ILE A 29 -32.59 7.71 0.78
CA ILE A 29 -32.78 6.28 1.05
C ILE A 29 -33.96 5.78 0.20
N GLY A 30 -33.70 4.88 -0.74
CA GLY A 30 -34.70 4.31 -1.64
C GLY A 30 -34.84 2.79 -1.50
N PRO A 31 -35.69 2.15 -2.32
CA PRO A 31 -35.92 0.70 -2.26
C PRO A 31 -34.69 -0.18 -2.51
N GLY A 32 -33.63 0.36 -3.12
CA GLY A 32 -32.37 -0.35 -3.38
C GLY A 32 -31.25 -0.01 -2.38
N THR A 33 -31.56 0.69 -1.29
CA THR A 33 -30.57 1.12 -0.29
C THR A 33 -30.52 0.14 0.87
N GLU A 34 -29.36 -0.47 1.11
CA GLU A 34 -29.07 -1.23 2.32
C GLU A 34 -28.66 -0.31 3.48
N ILE A 35 -28.85 -0.75 4.73
CA ILE A 35 -28.61 0.04 5.95
C ILE A 35 -27.65 -0.68 6.89
N ILE A 36 -26.62 0.04 7.36
CA ILE A 36 -25.75 -0.35 8.47
C ILE A 36 -25.98 0.63 9.63
N ALA A 37 -26.34 0.10 10.79
CA ALA A 37 -26.61 0.89 12.00
C ALA A 37 -25.29 1.40 12.65
N GLY A 38 -25.06 2.72 12.58
CA GLY A 38 -23.86 3.38 13.11
C GLY A 38 -24.05 4.05 14.47
N GLU A 39 -25.27 4.04 15.04
CA GLU A 39 -25.57 4.72 16.29
C GLU A 39 -24.77 4.16 17.48
N GLY A 40 -24.19 5.09 18.25
CA GLY A 40 -23.29 4.74 19.36
C GLY A 40 -22.00 4.04 18.94
N LYS A 41 -21.62 4.08 17.65
CA LYS A 41 -20.34 3.59 17.13
C LYS A 41 -19.49 4.75 16.62
N ILE A 42 -18.19 4.52 16.55
CA ILE A 42 -17.25 5.42 15.88
C ILE A 42 -16.92 4.80 14.53
N LEU A 43 -17.03 5.59 13.48
CA LEU A 43 -16.65 5.19 12.12
C LEU A 43 -15.39 5.95 11.72
N THR A 44 -14.37 5.22 11.26
CA THR A 44 -13.11 5.76 10.76
C THR A 44 -12.91 5.30 9.32
N ALA A 45 -11.96 5.92 8.62
CA ALA A 45 -11.38 5.27 7.45
C ALA A 45 -10.67 3.97 7.90
N GLY A 46 -10.51 3.03 6.97
CA GLY A 46 -9.66 1.88 7.21
C GLY A 46 -8.19 2.29 7.29
N GLY A 47 -7.41 1.58 8.10
CA GLY A 47 -5.98 1.80 8.25
C GLY A 47 -5.22 1.54 6.94
N PHE A 48 -4.12 2.27 6.78
CA PHE A 48 -3.12 2.06 5.73
C PHE A 48 -1.82 1.68 6.42
N ASP A 49 -1.35 0.45 6.23
CA ASP A 49 -0.03 0.02 6.66
C ASP A 49 0.95 0.07 5.48
N ALA A 50 2.01 0.85 5.64
CA ALA A 50 2.98 1.14 4.58
C ALA A 50 4.33 0.42 4.74
N HIS A 51 4.45 -0.55 5.67
CA HIS A 51 5.70 -1.28 5.90
C HIS A 51 5.47 -2.79 6.00
N ILE A 52 4.77 -3.36 5.02
CA ILE A 52 4.43 -4.78 5.04
C ILE A 52 5.53 -5.65 4.44
N HIS A 53 5.95 -6.67 5.19
CA HIS A 53 6.72 -7.78 4.64
C HIS A 53 5.75 -8.88 4.22
N PHE A 54 5.61 -9.17 2.92
CA PHE A 54 4.71 -10.22 2.44
C PHE A 54 5.28 -11.64 2.65
N ILE A 55 5.50 -12.00 3.92
CA ILE A 55 6.08 -13.26 4.41
C ILE A 55 5.09 -14.43 4.29
N CYS A 56 3.83 -14.20 4.66
CA CYS A 56 2.79 -15.22 4.58
C CYS A 56 1.42 -14.57 4.29
N PRO A 57 0.46 -15.30 3.71
CA PRO A 57 -0.87 -14.75 3.42
C PRO A 57 -1.72 -14.51 4.68
N GLN A 58 -1.47 -15.22 5.79
CA GLN A 58 -2.27 -15.13 7.02
C GLN A 58 -2.27 -13.71 7.62
N GLN A 59 -1.18 -12.96 7.45
CA GLN A 59 -1.10 -11.59 7.96
C GLN A 59 -2.14 -10.64 7.34
N ILE A 60 -2.66 -10.95 6.16
CA ILE A 60 -3.67 -10.14 5.47
C ILE A 60 -4.99 -10.19 6.27
N GLU A 61 -5.36 -11.37 6.78
CA GLU A 61 -6.55 -11.51 7.63
C GLU A 61 -6.36 -10.80 8.97
N GLU A 62 -5.20 -10.96 9.62
CA GLU A 62 -4.86 -10.26 10.86
C GLU A 62 -4.91 -8.73 10.69
N ALA A 63 -4.35 -8.22 9.59
CA ALA A 63 -4.41 -6.81 9.25
C ALA A 63 -5.87 -6.34 9.10
N LEU A 64 -6.69 -7.08 8.35
CA LEU A 64 -8.10 -6.75 8.15
C LEU A 64 -8.88 -6.72 9.48
N MET A 65 -8.66 -7.71 10.36
CA MET A 65 -9.32 -7.78 11.66
C MET A 65 -8.88 -6.66 12.62
N SER A 66 -7.69 -6.09 12.42
CA SER A 66 -7.22 -4.92 13.15
C SER A 66 -7.76 -3.58 12.60
N GLY A 67 -8.50 -3.61 11.49
CA GLY A 67 -9.05 -2.41 10.84
C GLY A 67 -8.17 -1.83 9.73
N ILE A 68 -7.09 -2.52 9.32
CA ILE A 68 -6.29 -2.15 8.15
C ILE A 68 -7.01 -2.62 6.88
N THR A 69 -7.12 -1.73 5.90
CA THR A 69 -7.80 -2.04 4.61
C THR A 69 -6.86 -1.88 3.41
N THR A 70 -5.67 -1.32 3.64
CA THR A 70 -4.65 -1.13 2.62
C THR A 70 -3.28 -1.53 3.16
N MET A 71 -2.55 -2.33 2.39
CA MET A 71 -1.20 -2.81 2.71
C MET A 71 -0.24 -2.45 1.59
N LEU A 72 0.83 -1.74 1.91
CA LEU A 72 1.93 -1.43 1.00
C LEU A 72 3.22 -2.03 1.56
N GLY A 73 3.96 -2.72 0.71
CA GLY A 73 5.25 -3.30 1.06
C GLY A 73 5.72 -4.31 0.03
N GLY A 74 6.56 -5.26 0.41
CA GLY A 74 7.16 -6.18 -0.57
C GLY A 74 7.47 -7.55 0.03
N GLY A 75 7.52 -8.55 -0.83
CA GLY A 75 7.85 -9.91 -0.43
C GLY A 75 7.43 -10.98 -1.42
N THR A 76 7.95 -12.19 -1.21
CA THR A 76 7.68 -13.36 -2.06
C THR A 76 7.40 -14.61 -1.22
N GLY A 77 6.81 -14.44 -0.04
CA GLY A 77 6.67 -15.51 0.95
C GLY A 77 7.85 -15.59 1.93
N PRO A 78 8.08 -16.72 2.62
CA PRO A 78 9.03 -16.83 3.72
C PRO A 78 10.49 -17.02 3.25
N ALA A 79 10.90 -16.27 2.23
CA ALA A 79 12.28 -16.22 1.76
C ALA A 79 13.10 -15.25 2.61
N HIS A 80 14.39 -15.54 2.84
CA HIS A 80 15.29 -14.71 3.64
C HIS A 80 15.27 -13.22 3.24
N GLY A 81 15.22 -12.94 1.94
CA GLY A 81 15.12 -11.56 1.46
C GLY A 81 13.84 -10.85 1.91
N THR A 82 12.71 -11.54 1.97
CA THR A 82 11.43 -10.99 2.44
C THR A 82 11.35 -10.93 3.96
N LEU A 83 11.97 -11.88 4.67
CA LEU A 83 12.08 -11.83 6.13
C LEU A 83 12.86 -10.59 6.58
N ALA A 84 13.85 -10.15 5.79
CA ALA A 84 14.66 -8.99 6.09
C ALA A 84 14.12 -7.68 5.49
N THR A 85 13.55 -7.71 4.29
CA THR A 85 13.29 -6.50 3.50
C THR A 85 11.91 -6.51 2.85
N THR A 86 11.26 -5.35 2.79
CA THR A 86 10.02 -5.13 2.03
C THR A 86 10.29 -5.02 0.53
N CYS A 87 10.81 -6.08 -0.09
CA CYS A 87 11.14 -6.11 -1.51
C CYS A 87 10.46 -7.28 -2.23
N THR A 88 9.80 -6.99 -3.36
CA THR A 88 9.39 -7.98 -4.36
C THR A 88 10.33 -7.88 -5.57
N PRO A 89 11.41 -8.69 -5.64
CA PRO A 89 12.48 -8.46 -6.60
C PRO A 89 12.16 -9.00 -7.99
N GLY A 90 12.19 -8.13 -8.99
CA GLY A 90 12.13 -8.46 -10.41
C GLY A 90 10.71 -8.69 -10.98
N PRO A 91 10.54 -8.58 -12.31
CA PRO A 91 9.23 -8.66 -12.96
C PRO A 91 8.47 -9.96 -12.73
N TRP A 92 9.18 -11.10 -12.66
CA TRP A 92 8.54 -12.40 -12.50
C TRP A 92 7.83 -12.52 -11.15
N HIS A 93 8.52 -12.16 -10.06
CA HIS A 93 7.95 -12.18 -8.72
C HIS A 93 6.82 -11.17 -8.58
N MET A 94 6.97 -9.97 -9.15
CA MET A 94 5.91 -8.96 -9.20
C MET A 94 4.62 -9.54 -9.78
N ALA A 95 4.71 -10.14 -10.98
CA ALA A 95 3.56 -10.75 -11.63
C ALA A 95 2.94 -11.91 -10.82
N ARG A 96 3.75 -12.74 -10.15
CA ARG A 96 3.23 -13.82 -9.29
C ARG A 96 2.50 -13.27 -8.06
N MET A 97 3.06 -12.24 -7.41
CA MET A 97 2.46 -11.65 -6.22
C MET A 97 1.15 -10.92 -6.56
N ILE A 98 1.12 -10.11 -7.62
CA ILE A 98 -0.11 -9.45 -8.10
C ILE A 98 -1.21 -10.49 -8.35
N GLN A 99 -0.89 -11.58 -9.05
CA GLN A 99 -1.86 -12.66 -9.27
C GLN A 99 -2.33 -13.33 -7.99
N SER A 100 -1.46 -13.47 -6.98
CA SER A 100 -1.85 -14.05 -5.69
C SER A 100 -2.82 -13.16 -4.90
N PHE A 101 -2.79 -11.85 -5.14
CA PHE A 101 -3.57 -10.87 -4.39
C PHE A 101 -5.05 -10.80 -4.79
N ASP A 102 -5.41 -11.29 -5.98
CA ASP A 102 -6.82 -11.43 -6.41
C ASP A 102 -7.67 -12.28 -5.44
N ALA A 103 -7.03 -13.08 -4.58
CA ALA A 103 -7.71 -13.90 -3.58
C ALA A 103 -8.17 -13.12 -2.34
N PHE A 104 -7.79 -11.86 -2.16
CA PHE A 104 -8.00 -11.12 -0.91
C PHE A 104 -8.82 -9.84 -1.10
N PRO A 105 -9.79 -9.55 -0.21
CA PRO A 105 -10.58 -8.31 -0.25
C PRO A 105 -9.82 -7.14 0.40
N MET A 106 -8.61 -6.84 -0.09
CA MET A 106 -7.76 -5.76 0.40
C MET A 106 -7.15 -4.95 -0.74
N ASN A 107 -6.89 -3.67 -0.49
CA ASN A 107 -6.05 -2.88 -1.39
C ASN A 107 -4.59 -3.23 -1.11
N ILE A 108 -3.83 -3.64 -2.12
CA ILE A 108 -2.43 -4.05 -1.95
C ILE A 108 -1.54 -3.31 -2.95
N GLY A 109 -0.47 -2.70 -2.43
CA GLY A 109 0.61 -2.12 -3.21
C GLY A 109 1.92 -2.88 -3.01
N LEU A 110 2.72 -3.01 -4.07
CA LEU A 110 4.02 -3.68 -4.02
C LEU A 110 5.18 -2.71 -4.17
N SER A 111 6.23 -2.96 -3.38
CA SER A 111 7.53 -2.33 -3.53
C SER A 111 8.53 -3.24 -4.24
N GLY A 112 9.21 -2.69 -5.25
CA GLY A 112 10.39 -3.29 -5.85
C GLY A 112 11.63 -3.14 -4.95
N LYS A 113 12.72 -3.82 -5.31
CA LYS A 113 14.02 -3.61 -4.66
C LYS A 113 14.67 -2.36 -5.24
N GLY A 114 14.91 -1.32 -4.44
CA GLY A 114 15.50 -0.05 -4.86
C GLY A 114 17.03 -0.05 -4.93
N ASN A 115 17.71 -1.08 -4.42
CA ASN A 115 19.17 -1.13 -4.34
C ASN A 115 19.80 -1.52 -5.68
N ALA A 116 20.10 -0.53 -6.53
CA ALA A 116 20.90 -0.68 -7.74
C ALA A 116 21.66 0.62 -8.05
N SER A 117 22.85 0.54 -8.63
CA SER A 117 23.61 1.73 -9.11
C SER A 117 23.40 2.00 -10.60
N LYS A 118 22.45 1.31 -11.23
CA LYS A 118 22.03 1.52 -12.63
C LYS A 118 20.50 1.39 -12.70
N PRO A 119 19.82 2.22 -13.50
CA PRO A 119 18.38 2.39 -13.38
C PRO A 119 17.56 1.26 -14.00
N ALA A 120 18.05 0.62 -15.07
CA ALA A 120 17.29 -0.37 -15.86
C ALA A 120 16.63 -1.49 -15.04
N ALA A 121 17.29 -1.98 -13.97
CA ALA A 121 16.72 -3.01 -13.10
C ALA A 121 15.58 -2.50 -12.21
N LEU A 122 15.61 -1.21 -11.83
CA LEU A 122 14.54 -0.58 -11.06
C LEU A 122 13.34 -0.27 -11.96
N GLU A 123 13.62 0.26 -13.16
CA GLU A 123 12.62 0.56 -14.18
C GLU A 123 11.77 -0.68 -14.54
N GLU A 124 12.39 -1.84 -14.76
CA GLU A 124 11.64 -3.07 -15.09
C GLU A 124 10.68 -3.50 -13.97
N MET A 125 11.04 -3.25 -12.70
CA MET A 125 10.16 -3.58 -11.57
C MET A 125 8.98 -2.62 -11.48
N VAL A 126 9.20 -1.32 -11.71
CA VAL A 126 8.13 -0.32 -11.78
C VAL A 126 7.17 -0.65 -12.92
N LEU A 127 7.70 -0.92 -14.12
CA LEU A 127 6.90 -1.32 -15.28
C LEU A 127 6.17 -2.65 -15.08
N ALA A 128 6.68 -3.55 -14.23
CA ALA A 128 6.01 -4.80 -13.88
C ALA A 128 4.90 -4.64 -12.83
N GLY A 129 4.75 -3.46 -12.22
CA GLY A 129 3.66 -3.14 -11.28
C GLY A 129 4.10 -2.73 -9.87
N ALA A 130 5.39 -2.44 -9.63
CA ALA A 130 5.78 -1.80 -8.37
C ALA A 130 5.19 -0.37 -8.31
N CYS A 131 4.53 -0.03 -7.20
CA CYS A 131 4.07 1.34 -6.94
C CYS A 131 5.02 2.12 -6.00
N SER A 132 6.09 1.47 -5.53
CA SER A 132 7.19 2.07 -4.78
C SER A 132 8.47 1.24 -4.90
N LEU A 133 9.59 1.76 -4.40
CA LEU A 133 10.87 1.06 -4.31
C LEU A 133 11.37 1.08 -2.85
N LYS A 134 11.96 -0.03 -2.38
CA LYS A 134 12.59 -0.11 -1.05
C LYS A 134 14.10 -0.16 -1.18
N LEU A 135 14.78 0.83 -0.63
CA LEU A 135 16.20 0.77 -0.28
C LEU A 135 16.35 0.13 1.09
N HIS A 136 17.19 -0.91 1.21
CA HIS A 136 17.49 -1.57 2.47
C HIS A 136 18.97 -1.87 2.64
N GLU A 137 19.51 -1.70 3.85
CA GLU A 137 20.95 -1.85 4.11
C GLU A 137 21.46 -3.28 3.84
N ASP A 138 20.66 -4.30 4.11
CA ASP A 138 20.91 -5.70 3.76
C ASP A 138 21.16 -5.93 2.26
N TRP A 139 20.72 -5.00 1.40
CA TRP A 139 21.01 -4.97 -0.03
C TRP A 139 22.00 -3.87 -0.45
N GLY A 140 22.54 -3.10 0.50
CA GLY A 140 23.44 -1.98 0.30
C GLY A 140 22.72 -0.66 0.02
N THR A 141 22.36 0.08 1.08
CA THR A 141 21.81 1.45 0.98
C THR A 141 22.94 2.47 0.84
N THR A 142 23.72 2.33 -0.22
CA THR A 142 24.85 3.21 -0.53
C THR A 142 24.39 4.51 -1.21
N PRO A 143 25.16 5.61 -1.16
CA PRO A 143 24.82 6.86 -1.86
C PRO A 143 24.49 6.68 -3.34
N ALA A 144 25.25 5.82 -4.04
CA ALA A 144 25.01 5.52 -5.46
C ALA A 144 23.69 4.76 -5.71
N ALA A 145 23.27 3.91 -4.77
CA ALA A 145 21.97 3.24 -4.84
C ALA A 145 20.82 4.20 -4.51
N ILE A 146 21.02 5.09 -3.53
CA ILE A 146 20.05 6.13 -3.17
C ILE A 146 19.78 7.06 -4.36
N ASP A 147 20.83 7.63 -4.95
CA ASP A 147 20.76 8.54 -6.10
C ASP A 147 20.06 7.91 -7.32
N CYS A 148 20.45 6.68 -7.67
CA CYS A 148 19.84 5.94 -8.77
C CYS A 148 18.35 5.65 -8.51
N CYS A 149 18.00 5.27 -7.27
CA CYS A 149 16.62 4.95 -6.91
C CYS A 149 15.73 6.19 -6.93
N LEU A 150 16.20 7.32 -6.37
CA LEU A 150 15.49 8.59 -6.39
C LEU A 150 15.29 9.11 -7.82
N SER A 151 16.30 9.00 -8.69
CA SER A 151 16.18 9.39 -10.10
C SER A 151 15.09 8.59 -10.83
N VAL A 152 15.06 7.26 -10.64
CA VAL A 152 13.99 6.41 -11.21
C VAL A 152 12.63 6.73 -10.60
N ALA A 153 12.58 7.04 -9.31
CA ALA A 153 11.34 7.42 -8.64
C ALA A 153 10.74 8.72 -9.21
N ASP A 154 11.58 9.73 -9.48
CA ASP A 154 11.17 10.98 -10.13
C ASP A 154 10.69 10.74 -11.57
N ASP A 155 11.39 9.90 -12.34
CA ASP A 155 11.04 9.61 -13.74
C ASP A 155 9.70 8.86 -13.89
N TYR A 156 9.32 8.05 -12.89
CA TYR A 156 8.14 7.18 -12.94
C TYR A 156 7.02 7.58 -11.96
N ASP A 157 7.20 8.64 -11.17
CA ASP A 157 6.25 9.11 -10.15
C ASP A 157 5.86 8.00 -9.15
N VAL A 158 6.88 7.34 -8.58
CA VAL A 158 6.72 6.32 -7.54
C VAL A 158 7.45 6.70 -6.26
N GLN A 159 6.98 6.22 -5.10
CA GLN A 159 7.60 6.54 -3.81
C GLN A 159 8.88 5.72 -3.55
N VAL A 160 9.84 6.29 -2.82
CA VAL A 160 10.99 5.57 -2.25
C VAL A 160 10.85 5.40 -0.75
N MET A 161 10.94 4.16 -0.29
CA MET A 161 11.07 3.82 1.13
C MET A 161 12.53 3.48 1.42
N ILE A 162 13.05 3.89 2.57
CA ILE A 162 14.46 3.71 2.91
C ILE A 162 14.64 3.12 4.31
N HIS A 163 15.50 2.12 4.39
CA HIS A 163 16.19 1.67 5.60
C HIS A 163 17.68 1.93 5.35
N THR A 164 18.23 2.92 6.05
CA THR A 164 19.56 3.48 5.82
C THR A 164 20.69 2.55 6.27
N ASP A 165 21.91 2.87 5.86
CA ASP A 165 23.14 2.21 6.30
C ASP A 165 23.36 2.43 7.81
N THR A 166 22.93 1.47 8.64
CA THR A 166 23.05 1.57 10.10
C THR A 166 24.53 1.54 10.54
N LEU A 167 25.37 0.86 9.76
CA LEU A 167 26.79 0.67 10.05
C LEU A 167 27.62 1.92 9.75
N ASN A 168 27.07 2.87 9.00
CA ASN A 168 27.81 3.99 8.41
C ASN A 168 28.99 3.49 7.55
N GLU A 169 28.83 2.37 6.87
CA GLU A 169 29.88 1.76 6.04
C GLU A 169 30.25 2.68 4.86
N SER A 170 29.23 3.24 4.23
CA SER A 170 29.34 4.12 3.06
C SER A 170 29.33 5.61 3.40
N GLY A 171 29.02 5.95 4.65
CA GLY A 171 28.97 7.32 5.16
C GLY A 171 28.07 7.44 6.40
N PHE A 172 28.25 8.51 7.16
CA PHE A 172 27.25 8.90 8.18
C PHE A 172 26.01 9.52 7.52
N VAL A 173 25.02 9.89 8.32
CA VAL A 173 23.71 10.41 7.85
C VAL A 173 23.81 11.67 6.97
N GLU A 174 24.88 12.45 7.10
CA GLU A 174 25.10 13.70 6.40
C GLU A 174 25.73 13.59 5.00
N ASN A 175 26.21 12.40 4.61
CA ASN A 175 26.96 12.19 3.37
C ASN A 175 26.10 11.98 2.13
#